data_AF-A0A955ZA01-F1
#
_entry.id   AF-A0A955ZA01-F1
#
_cell.length_a   1.000
_cell.length_b   1.000
_cell.length_c   1.000
_cell.angle_alpha   90.00
_cell.angle_beta   90.00
_cell.angle_gamma   90.00
#
_symmetry.space_group_name_H-M   'P 1'
#
loop_
_entity.id
_entity.type
_entity.pdbx_description
1 polymer ?
#
loop_
_entity_poly.entity_id
_entity_poly.type
_entity_poly.pdbx_seq_one_letter_code
_entity_poly.pdbx_strand_id
1 'polypeptide(L)'
;QASAFDTLLDVVDRRSWAEVVAAGAIDGLAALRDERALPHLYARSRYGHPTRVRRAAALAVPKLTADRPAREHLEDMLDDSDPILRIDVVRALSDMGDARSRSALKRRLDVDLDARVRRRIREVLRDLGDKKAQSDAQRDDVDKLQGELAELKARLVKIEARLSDEAPSTPKPSKAAKPSKAAKPSKAAKPSKAAKPSKAAKPKAPQKKVGARPRKKPQKQR
;
A
#
# COMPACT_ATOMS: atom_id res chain seq x y z
N GLN A 1 16.98 4.17 14.49
CA GLN A 1 16.06 3.02 14.54
C GLN A 1 16.77 1.67 14.69
N ALA A 2 18.07 1.56 14.38
CA ALA A 2 18.84 0.32 14.58
C ALA A 2 18.71 -0.28 16.00
N SER A 3 18.74 0.56 17.05
CA SER A 3 18.60 0.07 18.44
C SER A 3 17.28 -0.65 18.72
N ALA A 4 16.18 -0.24 18.10
CA ALA A 4 14.88 -0.88 18.29
C ALA A 4 14.83 -2.26 17.62
N PHE A 5 15.44 -2.39 16.44
CA PHE A 5 15.52 -3.67 15.73
C PHE A 5 16.29 -4.71 16.54
N ASP A 6 17.49 -4.37 17.01
CA ASP A 6 18.34 -5.28 17.79
C ASP A 6 17.68 -5.65 19.12
N THR A 7 17.04 -4.68 19.79
CA THR A 7 16.30 -4.94 21.03
C THR A 7 15.13 -5.89 20.80
N LEU A 8 14.38 -5.71 19.70
CA LEU A 8 13.28 -6.60 19.38
C LEU A 8 13.77 -8.01 19.08
N LEU A 9 14.89 -8.18 18.36
CA LEU A 9 15.47 -9.50 18.12
C LEU A 9 15.86 -10.21 19.42
N ASP A 10 16.52 -9.51 20.34
CA ASP A 10 16.86 -10.06 21.66
C ASP A 10 15.61 -10.47 22.45
N VAL A 11 14.58 -9.63 22.44
CA VAL A 11 13.33 -9.87 23.18
C VAL A 11 12.52 -11.04 22.60
N VAL A 12 12.63 -11.33 21.30
CA VAL A 12 11.93 -12.47 20.69
C VAL A 12 12.39 -13.81 21.28
N ASP A 13 13.65 -13.94 21.69
CA ASP A 13 14.20 -15.18 22.23
C ASP A 13 13.98 -15.34 23.75
N ARG A 14 13.41 -14.33 24.40
CA ARG A 14 13.09 -14.37 25.84
C ARG A 14 11.80 -15.16 26.07
N ARG A 15 11.93 -16.28 26.78
CA ARG A 15 10.79 -17.11 27.17
C ARG A 15 9.78 -16.28 27.97
N SER A 16 8.52 -16.33 27.55
CA SER A 16 7.42 -15.63 28.21
C SER A 16 6.19 -16.52 28.29
N TRP A 17 5.28 -16.22 29.21
CA TRP A 17 4.04 -16.97 29.30
C TRP A 17 3.28 -16.90 27.97
N ALA A 18 2.95 -18.08 27.43
CA ALA A 18 2.30 -18.27 26.14
C ALA A 18 2.98 -17.55 24.95
N GLU A 19 4.27 -17.21 25.04
CA GLU A 19 5.02 -16.46 24.02
C GLU A 19 4.41 -15.11 23.62
N VAL A 20 3.75 -14.44 24.58
CA VAL A 20 3.11 -13.14 24.33
C VAL A 20 4.16 -12.08 23.99
N VAL A 21 5.32 -12.11 24.66
CA VAL A 21 6.41 -11.15 24.43
C VAL A 21 7.04 -11.37 23.05
N ALA A 22 7.33 -12.63 22.69
CA ALA A 22 7.90 -12.97 21.39
C ALA A 22 6.96 -12.60 20.23
N ALA A 23 5.65 -12.86 20.36
CA ALA A 23 4.66 -12.46 19.37
C ALA A 23 4.57 -10.93 19.23
N GLY A 24 4.55 -10.20 20.34
CA GLY A 24 4.55 -8.73 20.33
C GLY A 24 5.82 -8.15 19.72
N ALA A 25 6.97 -8.79 19.95
CA ALA A 25 8.23 -8.37 19.34
C ALA A 25 8.25 -8.63 17.83
N ILE A 26 7.69 -9.74 17.35
CA ILE A 26 7.47 -10.00 15.92
C ILE A 26 6.56 -8.95 15.28
N ASP A 27 5.45 -8.60 15.93
CA ASP A 27 4.57 -7.52 15.45
C ASP A 27 5.31 -6.17 15.41
N GLY A 28 6.18 -5.91 16.38
CA GLY A 28 7.08 -4.76 16.40
C GLY A 28 8.06 -4.76 15.22
N LEU A 29 8.70 -5.89 14.93
CA LEU A 29 9.59 -6.03 13.76
C LEU A 29 8.83 -5.77 12.45
N ALA A 30 7.60 -6.26 12.34
CA ALA A 30 6.74 -6.00 11.18
C ALA A 30 6.33 -4.52 11.07
N ALA A 31 6.14 -3.84 12.20
CA ALA A 31 5.83 -2.41 12.24
C ALA A 31 7.03 -1.52 11.87
N LEU A 32 8.26 -1.99 12.10
CA LEU A 32 9.47 -1.30 11.64
C LEU A 32 9.62 -1.30 10.12
N ARG A 33 8.94 -2.22 9.40
CA ARG A 33 8.99 -2.34 7.92
C ARG A 33 10.42 -2.49 7.39
N ASP A 34 11.28 -3.16 8.16
CA ASP A 34 12.67 -3.43 7.81
C ASP A 34 12.81 -4.86 7.27
N GLU A 35 13.23 -4.99 6.01
CA GLU A 35 13.42 -6.28 5.33
C GLU A 35 14.47 -7.18 5.99
N ARG A 36 15.38 -6.61 6.80
CA ARG A 36 16.35 -7.39 7.59
C ARG A 36 15.68 -8.34 8.57
N ALA A 37 14.40 -8.13 8.91
CA ALA A 37 13.63 -9.05 9.74
C ALA A 37 13.22 -10.35 9.02
N LEU A 38 13.24 -10.41 7.68
CA LEU A 38 12.70 -11.54 6.93
C LEU A 38 13.34 -12.90 7.27
N PRO A 39 14.68 -13.05 7.31
CA PRO A 39 15.30 -14.33 7.68
C PRO A 39 14.89 -14.78 9.09
N HIS A 40 14.75 -13.82 10.01
CA HIS A 40 14.34 -14.07 11.38
C HIS A 40 12.87 -14.49 11.50
N LEU A 41 11.98 -13.97 10.65
CA LEU A 41 10.58 -14.41 10.59
C LEU A 41 10.44 -15.78 9.91
N TYR A 42 11.21 -16.05 8.86
CA TYR A 42 11.21 -17.37 8.22
C TYR A 42 11.70 -18.46 9.16
N ALA A 43 12.75 -18.21 9.94
CA ALA A 43 13.19 -19.13 10.97
C ALA A 43 12.07 -19.43 11.98
N ARG A 44 11.38 -18.38 12.47
CA ARG A 44 10.39 -18.48 13.55
C ARG A 44 9.00 -18.96 13.12
N SER A 45 8.73 -19.02 11.82
CA SER A 45 7.50 -19.58 11.26
C SER A 45 7.57 -21.09 11.00
N ARG A 46 8.79 -21.66 10.98
CA ARG A 46 9.01 -23.10 10.82
C ARG A 46 8.44 -23.90 12.00
N TYR A 47 8.24 -25.19 11.73
CA TYR A 47 7.88 -26.17 12.76
C TYR A 47 8.94 -26.22 13.86
N GLY A 48 8.54 -26.52 15.10
CA GLY A 48 9.41 -26.53 16.28
C GLY A 48 9.32 -25.27 17.15
N HIS A 49 8.84 -24.16 16.60
CA HIS A 49 8.50 -22.97 17.40
C HIS A 49 7.07 -23.03 17.96
N PRO A 50 6.80 -22.35 19.08
CA PRO A 50 5.45 -22.29 19.66
C PRO A 50 4.43 -21.72 18.66
N THR A 51 3.23 -22.29 18.63
CA THR A 51 2.18 -21.95 17.64
C THR A 51 1.91 -20.44 17.54
N ARG A 52 1.90 -19.72 18.66
CA ARG A 52 1.68 -18.26 18.66
C ARG A 52 2.76 -17.51 17.88
N VAL A 53 4.03 -17.87 18.10
CA VAL A 53 5.18 -17.27 17.43
C VAL A 53 5.12 -17.54 15.93
N ARG A 54 4.81 -18.79 15.56
CA ARG A 54 4.67 -19.19 14.15
C ARG A 54 3.60 -18.40 13.42
N ARG A 55 2.44 -18.24 14.06
CA ARG A 55 1.30 -17.46 13.55
C ARG A 55 1.65 -15.98 13.41
N ALA A 56 2.28 -15.39 14.43
CA ALA A 56 2.74 -14.00 14.38
C ALA A 56 3.73 -13.78 13.24
N ALA A 57 4.69 -14.69 13.06
CA ALA A 57 5.67 -14.63 11.99
C ALA A 57 5.01 -14.70 10.60
N ALA A 58 4.08 -15.64 10.38
CA ALA A 58 3.35 -15.77 9.12
C ALA A 58 2.56 -14.50 8.77
N LEU A 59 1.89 -13.88 9.75
CA LEU A 59 1.15 -12.62 9.56
C LEU A 59 2.05 -11.39 9.41
N ALA A 60 3.31 -11.48 9.83
CA ALA A 60 4.29 -10.39 9.74
C ALA A 60 4.96 -10.32 8.36
N VAL A 61 5.21 -11.47 7.71
CA VAL A 61 5.86 -11.56 6.38
C VAL A 61 5.22 -10.63 5.32
N PRO A 62 3.90 -10.65 5.05
CA PRO A 62 3.29 -9.81 4.02
C PRO A 62 3.33 -8.31 4.35
N LYS A 63 3.62 -7.95 5.61
CA LYS A 63 3.84 -6.55 6.00
C LYS A 63 5.25 -6.08 5.62
N LEU A 64 6.21 -6.97 5.41
CA LEU A 64 7.57 -6.58 5.06
C LEU A 64 7.79 -6.58 3.55
N THR A 65 7.33 -7.63 2.87
CA THR A 65 7.53 -7.80 1.43
C THR A 65 6.34 -8.51 0.77
N ALA A 66 6.19 -8.30 -0.53
CA ALA A 66 5.28 -9.02 -1.41
C ALA A 66 6.02 -9.86 -2.48
N ASP A 67 7.30 -10.17 -2.24
CA ASP A 67 8.13 -10.87 -3.20
C ASP A 67 7.75 -12.34 -3.38
N ARG A 68 8.20 -12.91 -4.49
CA ARG A 68 8.04 -14.33 -4.83
C ARG A 68 8.49 -15.29 -3.72
N PRO A 69 9.67 -15.14 -3.07
CA PRO A 69 10.11 -16.04 -2.01
C PRO A 69 9.20 -15.99 -0.78
N ALA A 70 8.67 -14.82 -0.45
CA ALA A 70 7.73 -14.67 0.67
C ALA A 70 6.40 -15.36 0.38
N ARG A 71 5.92 -15.27 -0.86
CA ARG A 71 4.73 -15.99 -1.32
C ARG A 71 4.95 -17.50 -1.23
N GLU A 72 6.04 -18.01 -1.80
CA GLU A 72 6.37 -19.45 -1.79
C GLU A 72 6.50 -19.99 -0.36
N HIS A 73 7.18 -19.26 0.53
CA HIS A 73 7.27 -19.62 1.96
C HIS A 73 5.90 -19.72 2.63
N LEU A 74 4.98 -18.79 2.36
CA LEU A 74 3.62 -18.85 2.88
C LEU A 74 2.79 -19.97 2.22
N GLU A 75 2.99 -20.25 0.93
CA GLU A 75 2.34 -21.37 0.24
C GLU A 75 2.75 -22.71 0.86
N ASP A 76 4.02 -22.91 1.21
CA ASP A 76 4.50 -24.11 1.90
C ASP A 76 3.82 -24.31 3.27
N MET A 77 3.53 -23.20 3.98
CA MET A 77 2.84 -23.25 5.27
C MET A 77 1.34 -23.60 5.17
N LEU A 78 0.76 -23.64 3.97
CA LEU A 78 -0.63 -24.10 3.79
C LEU A 78 -0.78 -25.58 4.13
N ASP A 79 0.30 -26.36 4.10
CA ASP A 79 0.27 -27.79 4.42
C ASP A 79 0.57 -28.12 5.88
N ASP A 80 0.67 -27.09 6.75
CA ASP A 80 0.88 -27.29 8.18
C ASP A 80 -0.28 -28.07 8.84
N SER A 81 0.03 -28.85 9.88
CA SER A 81 -0.96 -29.62 10.63
C SER A 81 -1.97 -28.74 11.38
N ASP A 82 -1.59 -27.54 11.85
CA ASP A 82 -2.47 -26.69 12.66
C ASP A 82 -3.45 -25.90 11.78
N PRO A 83 -4.77 -26.18 11.87
CA PRO A 83 -5.78 -25.45 11.09
C PRO A 83 -5.84 -23.95 11.41
N ILE A 84 -5.50 -23.55 12.64
CA ILE A 84 -5.51 -22.13 13.02
C ILE A 84 -4.37 -21.38 12.33
N LEU A 85 -3.18 -21.98 12.25
CA LEU A 85 -2.07 -21.42 11.47
C LEU A 85 -2.44 -21.33 9.99
N ARG A 86 -3.05 -22.37 9.40
CA ARG A 86 -3.48 -22.33 7.99
C ARG A 86 -4.43 -21.17 7.71
N ILE A 87 -5.39 -20.87 8.60
CA ILE A 87 -6.29 -19.71 8.46
C ILE A 87 -5.49 -18.39 8.40
N ASP A 88 -4.49 -18.24 9.25
CA ASP A 88 -3.63 -17.04 9.28
C ASP A 88 -2.73 -16.94 8.05
N VAL A 89 -2.21 -18.07 7.55
CA VAL A 89 -1.45 -18.13 6.30
C VAL A 89 -2.33 -17.72 5.11
N VAL A 90 -3.56 -18.23 5.03
CA VAL A 90 -4.52 -17.84 3.98
C VAL A 90 -4.83 -16.34 4.06
N ARG A 91 -4.95 -15.78 5.27
CA ARG A 91 -5.07 -14.33 5.46
C ARG A 91 -3.82 -13.60 4.99
N ALA A 92 -2.63 -14.05 5.34
CA ALA A 92 -1.37 -13.43 4.94
C ALA A 92 -1.20 -13.40 3.41
N LEU A 93 -1.58 -14.49 2.72
CA LEU A 93 -1.60 -14.56 1.26
C LEU A 93 -2.61 -13.58 0.64
N SER A 94 -3.77 -13.38 1.27
CA SER A 94 -4.77 -12.38 0.84
C SER A 94 -4.26 -10.94 0.99
N ASP A 95 -3.58 -10.66 2.10
CA ASP A 95 -2.98 -9.35 2.40
C ASP A 95 -1.86 -9.01 1.40
N MET A 96 -1.10 -10.01 0.94
CA MET A 96 -0.11 -9.87 -0.12
C MET A 96 -0.74 -9.56 -1.49
N GLY A 97 -1.95 -10.08 -1.76
CA GLY A 97 -2.71 -9.75 -2.96
C GLY A 97 -2.21 -10.35 -4.27
N ASP A 98 -1.22 -11.25 -4.26
CA ASP A 98 -0.71 -11.88 -5.47
C ASP A 98 -1.70 -12.94 -6.00
N ALA A 99 -2.18 -12.73 -7.23
CA ALA A 99 -3.07 -13.67 -7.91
C ALA A 99 -2.42 -15.04 -8.20
N ARG A 100 -1.08 -15.16 -8.16
CA ARG A 100 -0.37 -16.44 -8.35
C ARG A 100 -0.66 -17.44 -7.23
N SER A 101 -0.92 -16.95 -6.00
CA SER A 101 -1.27 -17.78 -4.84
C SER A 101 -2.61 -18.50 -4.99
N ARG A 102 -3.45 -18.11 -5.97
CA ARG A 102 -4.75 -18.74 -6.22
C ARG A 102 -4.63 -20.23 -6.51
N SER A 103 -3.57 -20.64 -7.20
CA SER A 103 -3.35 -22.06 -7.54
C SER A 103 -3.09 -22.89 -6.28
N ALA A 104 -2.22 -22.41 -5.38
CA ALA A 104 -1.93 -23.05 -4.11
C ALA A 104 -3.16 -23.11 -3.19
N LEU A 105 -3.89 -22.00 -3.10
CA LEU A 105 -5.15 -21.93 -2.34
C LEU A 105 -6.20 -22.93 -2.85
N LYS A 106 -6.35 -23.09 -4.17
CA LYS A 106 -7.26 -24.11 -4.75
C LYS A 106 -6.82 -25.53 -4.40
N ARG A 107 -5.55 -25.86 -4.62
CA ARG A 107 -5.00 -27.19 -4.25
C ARG A 107 -5.28 -27.51 -2.78
N ARG A 108 -5.09 -26.52 -1.90
CA ARG A 108 -5.38 -26.70 -0.47
C ARG A 108 -6.87 -26.85 -0.19
N LEU A 109 -7.74 -26.08 -0.85
CA LEU A 109 -9.20 -26.16 -0.66
C LEU A 109 -9.77 -27.55 -0.95
N ASP A 110 -9.19 -28.24 -1.94
CA ASP A 110 -9.65 -29.56 -2.39
C ASP A 110 -9.33 -30.67 -1.38
N VAL A 111 -8.24 -30.51 -0.61
CA VAL A 111 -7.74 -31.54 0.32
C VAL A 111 -8.02 -31.21 1.79
N ASP A 112 -8.20 -29.94 2.16
CA ASP A 112 -8.35 -29.56 3.57
C ASP A 112 -9.64 -30.11 4.19
N LEU A 113 -9.53 -30.68 5.39
CA LEU A 113 -10.66 -31.25 6.13
C LEU A 113 -11.34 -30.22 7.05
N ASP A 114 -10.65 -29.15 7.45
CA ASP A 114 -11.23 -28.17 8.38
C ASP A 114 -12.15 -27.19 7.63
N ALA A 115 -13.43 -27.20 8.00
CA ALA A 115 -14.45 -26.38 7.37
C ALA A 115 -14.18 -24.86 7.47
N ARG A 116 -13.52 -24.40 8.55
CA ARG A 116 -13.16 -22.99 8.75
C ARG A 116 -12.05 -22.58 7.79
N VAL A 117 -11.05 -23.44 7.60
CA VAL A 117 -9.97 -23.22 6.62
C VAL A 117 -10.58 -23.17 5.21
N ARG A 118 -11.39 -24.16 4.83
CA ARG A 118 -12.07 -24.20 3.51
C ARG A 118 -12.93 -22.97 3.26
N ARG A 119 -13.67 -22.50 4.28
CA ARG A 119 -14.47 -21.27 4.19
C ARG A 119 -13.57 -20.07 3.93
N ARG A 120 -12.50 -19.92 4.71
CA ARG A 120 -11.57 -18.80 4.58
C ARG A 120 -10.91 -18.77 3.20
N ILE A 121 -10.51 -19.94 2.68
CA ILE A 121 -9.92 -20.05 1.35
C ILE A 121 -10.92 -19.60 0.27
N ARG A 122 -12.20 -20.02 0.35
CA ARG A 122 -13.23 -19.60 -0.60
C ARG A 122 -13.45 -18.08 -0.60
N GLU A 123 -13.49 -17.47 0.58
CA GLU A 123 -13.59 -16.01 0.73
C GLU A 123 -12.40 -15.31 0.04
N VAL A 124 -11.17 -15.74 0.33
CA VAL A 124 -9.96 -15.15 -0.27
C VAL A 124 -9.88 -15.39 -1.78
N LEU A 125 -10.29 -16.54 -2.29
CA LEU A 125 -10.33 -16.81 -3.72
C LEU A 125 -11.34 -15.93 -4.46
N ARG A 126 -12.44 -15.53 -3.80
CA ARG A 126 -13.37 -14.53 -4.34
C ARG A 126 -12.71 -13.15 -4.36
N ASP A 127 -12.17 -12.71 -3.22
CA ASP A 127 -11.55 -11.39 -3.08
C ASP A 127 -10.39 -11.17 -4.06
N LEU A 128 -9.52 -12.18 -4.23
CA LEU A 128 -8.43 -12.12 -5.21
C LEU A 128 -8.92 -12.14 -6.66
N GLY A 129 -10.12 -12.66 -6.92
CA GLY A 129 -10.74 -12.65 -8.24
C GLY A 129 -11.29 -11.26 -8.58
N ASP A 130 -12.01 -10.67 -7.64
CA ASP A 130 -12.59 -9.33 -7.77
C ASP A 130 -11.49 -8.27 -7.91
N LYS A 131 -10.39 -8.37 -7.15
CA LYS A 131 -9.21 -7.49 -7.29
C LYS A 131 -8.60 -7.55 -8.69
N LYS A 132 -8.48 -8.74 -9.29
CA LYS A 132 -7.94 -8.89 -10.64
C LYS A 132 -8.86 -8.22 -11.67
N ALA A 133 -10.16 -8.50 -11.59
CA ALA A 133 -11.15 -7.90 -12.50
C ALA A 133 -11.15 -6.36 -12.40
N GLN A 134 -11.03 -5.81 -11.19
CA GLN A 134 -10.90 -4.36 -10.99
C GLN A 134 -9.61 -3.82 -11.62
N SER A 135 -8.47 -4.50 -11.43
CA SER A 135 -7.20 -4.04 -11.99
C SER A 135 -7.18 -4.07 -13.53
N ASP A 136 -7.86 -5.05 -14.14
CA ASP A 136 -7.97 -5.15 -15.58
C ASP A 136 -8.90 -4.05 -16.14
N ALA A 137 -10.05 -3.79 -15.49
CA ALA A 137 -10.93 -2.67 -15.86
C ALA A 137 -10.24 -1.30 -15.72
N GLN A 138 -9.42 -1.11 -14.67
CA GLN A 138 -8.65 0.12 -14.50
C GLN A 138 -7.60 0.32 -15.60
N ARG A 139 -7.01 -0.75 -16.13
CA ARG A 139 -6.09 -0.67 -17.28
C ARG A 139 -6.82 -0.25 -18.54
N ASP A 140 -7.97 -0.88 -18.81
CA ASP A 140 -8.79 -0.53 -19.97
C ASP A 140 -9.22 0.95 -19.93
N ASP A 141 -9.58 1.46 -18.75
CA ASP A 141 -9.95 2.86 -18.58
C ASP A 141 -8.75 3.82 -18.74
N VAL A 142 -7.55 3.42 -18.30
CA VAL A 142 -6.32 4.19 -18.56
C VAL A 142 -6.02 4.24 -20.06
N ASP A 143 -6.18 3.12 -20.77
CA ASP A 143 -5.93 3.05 -22.22
C ASP A 143 -6.94 3.91 -22.99
N LYS A 144 -8.22 3.91 -22.59
CA LYS A 144 -9.24 4.82 -23.15
C LYS A 144 -8.89 6.29 -22.91
N LEU A 145 -8.52 6.66 -21.68
CA LEU A 145 -8.15 8.03 -21.35
C LEU A 145 -6.89 8.48 -22.12
N GLN A 146 -5.94 7.60 -22.34
CA GLN A 146 -4.77 7.89 -23.18
C GLN A 146 -5.18 8.12 -24.64
N GLY A 147 -6.13 7.35 -25.17
CA GLY A 147 -6.72 7.55 -26.50
C GLY A 147 -7.42 8.91 -26.64
N GLU A 148 -8.26 9.26 -25.67
CA GLU A 148 -8.94 10.57 -25.63
C GLU A 148 -7.94 11.73 -25.52
N LEU A 149 -6.88 11.59 -24.71
CA LEU A 149 -5.81 12.58 -24.61
C LEU A 149 -5.04 12.73 -25.92
N ALA A 150 -4.78 11.64 -26.63
CA ALA A 150 -4.13 11.69 -27.94
C ALA A 150 -5.03 12.40 -28.97
N GLU A 151 -6.33 12.11 -28.95
CA GLU A 151 -7.30 12.77 -29.84
C GLU A 151 -7.45 14.26 -29.53
N LEU A 152 -7.58 14.64 -28.26
CA LEU A 152 -7.66 16.05 -27.84
C LEU A 152 -6.39 16.81 -28.20
N LYS A 153 -5.21 16.21 -28.02
CA LYS A 153 -3.95 16.81 -28.47
C LYS A 153 -3.91 16.98 -29.99
N ALA A 154 -4.36 16.00 -30.76
CA ALA A 154 -4.45 16.12 -32.22
C ALA A 154 -5.42 17.24 -32.64
N ARG A 155 -6.56 17.38 -31.94
CA ARG A 155 -7.52 18.47 -32.16
C ARG A 155 -6.92 19.84 -31.80
N LEU A 156 -6.16 19.93 -30.70
CA LEU A 156 -5.45 21.16 -30.33
C LEU A 156 -4.44 21.55 -31.40
N VAL A 157 -3.58 20.62 -31.85
CA VAL A 157 -2.63 20.89 -32.94
C VAL A 157 -3.33 21.38 -34.20
N LYS A 158 -4.49 20.79 -34.54
CA LYS A 158 -5.30 21.23 -35.69
C LYS A 158 -5.86 22.64 -35.50
N ILE A 159 -6.28 23.00 -34.30
CA ILE A 159 -6.78 24.34 -34.00
C ILE A 159 -5.63 25.34 -33.98
N GLU A 160 -4.51 25.02 -33.34
CA GLU A 160 -3.30 25.85 -33.33
C GLU A 160 -2.80 26.12 -34.75
N ALA A 161 -2.82 25.12 -35.64
CA ALA A 161 -2.48 25.29 -37.05
C ALA A 161 -3.44 26.26 -37.76
N ARG A 162 -4.76 26.13 -37.54
CA ARG A 162 -5.75 27.08 -38.08
C ARG A 162 -5.57 28.50 -37.53
N LEU A 163 -5.23 28.62 -36.26
CA LEU A 163 -4.99 29.91 -35.62
C LEU A 163 -3.71 30.57 -36.15
N SER A 164 -2.69 29.78 -36.51
CA SER A 164 -1.49 30.29 -37.18
C SER A 164 -1.74 30.69 -38.64
N ASP A 165 -2.67 30.03 -39.33
CA ASP A 165 -3.09 30.39 -40.70
C ASP A 165 -3.98 31.65 -40.74
N GLU A 166 -4.70 31.94 -39.65
CA GLU A 166 -5.60 33.11 -39.50
C GLU A 166 -4.90 34.35 -38.89
N ALA A 167 -3.58 34.30 -38.68
CA ALA A 167 -2.82 35.49 -38.32
C ALA A 167 -2.87 36.50 -39.49
N PRO A 168 -3.30 37.76 -39.27
CA PRO A 168 -3.38 38.74 -40.34
C PRO A 168 -1.96 39.04 -40.86
N SER A 169 -1.82 39.01 -42.18
CA SER A 169 -0.67 39.52 -42.91
C SER A 169 -0.43 40.99 -42.50
N THR A 170 0.56 41.21 -41.64
CA THR A 170 1.13 42.55 -41.48
C THR A 170 2.11 42.80 -42.64
N PRO A 171 2.02 43.95 -43.34
CA PRO A 171 2.87 44.21 -44.48
C PRO A 171 4.32 44.50 -44.04
N LYS A 172 5.26 44.00 -44.85
CA LYS A 172 6.71 44.28 -44.84
C LYS A 172 7.06 45.69 -44.33
N PRO A 173 8.04 45.85 -43.43
CA PRO A 173 8.78 47.10 -43.35
C PRO A 173 9.88 47.09 -44.43
N SER A 174 9.82 48.07 -45.32
CA SER A 174 10.88 48.43 -46.26
C SER A 174 12.09 49.02 -45.51
N LYS A 175 13.28 48.84 -46.10
CA LYS A 175 14.58 49.33 -45.65
C LYS A 175 14.64 50.86 -45.51
N ALA A 176 15.22 51.33 -44.41
CA ALA A 176 16.22 52.43 -44.24
C ALA A 176 16.20 52.84 -42.74
N ALA A 177 17.25 53.15 -41.99
CA ALA A 177 18.69 53.27 -42.15
C ALA A 177 19.34 53.16 -40.73
N LYS A 178 20.62 52.84 -40.64
CA LYS A 178 21.48 52.94 -39.42
C LYS A 178 22.14 54.34 -39.40
N PRO A 179 22.88 54.77 -38.34
CA PRO A 179 22.89 54.40 -36.90
C PRO A 179 22.98 55.63 -35.95
N SER A 180 22.84 55.48 -34.61
CA SER A 180 23.85 55.98 -33.64
C SER A 180 23.53 55.71 -32.15
N LYS A 181 24.65 55.40 -31.46
CA LYS A 181 25.05 55.29 -30.05
C LYS A 181 24.16 55.72 -28.86
N ALA A 182 24.54 55.09 -27.73
CA ALA A 182 24.41 55.42 -26.29
C ALA A 182 23.20 54.78 -25.59
N ALA A 183 23.29 54.20 -24.38
CA ALA A 183 24.38 53.87 -23.48
C ALA A 183 23.88 52.72 -22.57
N LYS A 184 24.79 51.85 -22.10
CA LYS A 184 24.49 50.86 -21.05
C LYS A 184 24.19 51.58 -19.72
N PRO A 185 23.45 50.93 -18.81
CA PRO A 185 24.06 50.72 -17.51
C PRO A 185 24.05 49.28 -17.05
N SER A 186 25.11 49.02 -16.31
CA SER A 186 25.56 47.80 -15.69
C SER A 186 24.94 47.57 -14.31
N LYS A 187 24.93 46.28 -13.91
CA LYS A 187 25.07 45.76 -12.55
C LYS A 187 23.97 46.10 -11.53
N ALA A 188 23.09 45.12 -11.33
CA ALA A 188 22.46 44.88 -10.04
C ALA A 188 23.47 44.21 -9.08
N ALA A 189 23.64 44.80 -7.90
CA ALA A 189 24.21 44.16 -6.71
C ALA A 189 23.17 44.23 -5.59
N LYS A 190 22.84 43.06 -5.02
CA LYS A 190 21.98 42.77 -3.84
C LYS A 190 22.54 43.47 -2.57
N PRO A 191 21.76 43.76 -1.50
CA PRO A 191 21.20 42.75 -0.55
C PRO A 191 19.80 43.17 0.02
N SER A 192 18.99 42.29 0.65
CA SER A 192 19.07 42.01 2.09
C SER A 192 18.06 40.94 2.57
N LYS A 193 18.38 40.45 3.76
CA LYS A 193 17.86 39.36 4.61
C LYS A 193 16.51 39.69 5.30
N ALA A 194 15.74 38.65 5.66
CA ALA A 194 14.71 38.50 6.74
C ALA A 194 13.47 37.75 6.20
N ALA A 195 12.68 36.94 6.91
CA ALA A 195 12.69 36.23 8.20
C ALA A 195 11.50 35.25 8.16
N LYS A 196 11.47 34.20 9.00
CA LYS A 196 10.31 33.28 9.17
C LYS A 196 9.10 33.98 9.83
N PRO A 197 7.88 33.44 9.65
CA PRO A 197 7.05 32.99 10.80
C PRO A 197 6.26 31.68 10.48
N SER A 198 6.25 30.63 11.31
CA SER A 198 5.44 30.30 12.50
C SER A 198 4.08 29.57 12.27
N LYS A 199 4.00 28.32 12.78
CA LYS A 199 2.87 27.51 13.29
C LYS A 199 1.38 27.86 13.00
N ALA A 200 0.64 26.87 12.50
CA ALA A 200 -0.74 26.42 12.84
C ALA A 200 -1.17 25.32 11.83
N ALA A 201 -1.99 24.29 12.03
CA ALA A 201 -2.72 23.66 13.14
C ALA A 201 -3.15 22.23 12.68
N LYS A 202 -3.50 21.35 13.64
CA LYS A 202 -3.84 19.91 13.52
C LYS A 202 -5.02 19.58 12.56
N PRO A 203 -5.06 18.37 11.95
CA PRO A 203 -6.31 17.79 11.43
C PRO A 203 -7.13 17.08 12.53
N LYS A 204 -8.46 17.27 12.48
CA LYS A 204 -9.49 16.74 13.41
C LYS A 204 -9.74 15.24 13.19
N ALA A 205 -10.02 14.54 14.29
CA ALA A 205 -10.42 13.12 14.36
C ALA A 205 -11.85 12.87 13.82
N PRO A 206 -12.18 11.66 13.33
CA PRO A 206 -13.52 11.31 12.86
C PRO A 206 -14.48 10.98 14.00
N GLN A 207 -15.72 11.45 13.88
CA GLN A 207 -16.81 11.26 14.84
C GLN A 207 -17.34 9.81 14.84
N LYS A 208 -17.42 9.20 16.02
CA LYS A 208 -18.16 7.95 16.28
C LYS A 208 -19.67 8.18 16.15
N LYS A 209 -20.33 7.44 15.27
CA LYS A 209 -21.78 7.22 15.32
C LYS A 209 -22.09 6.28 16.50
N VAL A 210 -22.76 6.77 17.53
CA VAL A 210 -23.31 5.95 18.63
C VAL A 210 -24.75 5.62 18.27
N GLY A 211 -24.98 4.34 17.95
CA GLY A 211 -26.30 3.75 17.77
C GLY A 211 -27.00 3.50 19.11
N ALA A 212 -28.32 3.61 19.05
CA ALA A 212 -29.28 3.67 20.14
C ALA A 212 -29.28 2.48 21.13
N ARG A 213 -29.55 2.78 22.40
CA ARG A 213 -30.04 1.83 23.42
C ARG A 213 -31.50 2.16 23.76
N PRO A 214 -32.43 1.19 23.78
CA PRO A 214 -33.80 1.45 24.25
C PRO A 214 -33.87 1.39 25.79
N ARG A 215 -34.61 2.35 26.35
CA ARG A 215 -34.91 2.48 27.79
C ARG A 215 -35.93 1.41 28.22
N LYS A 216 -35.61 0.64 29.27
CA LYS A 216 -36.55 -0.21 30.02
C LYS A 216 -37.54 0.67 30.80
N LYS A 217 -38.84 0.37 30.71
CA LYS A 217 -39.90 0.92 31.58
C LYS A 217 -39.87 0.23 32.95
N PRO A 218 -40.22 0.94 34.05
CA PRO A 218 -40.34 0.34 35.38
C PRO A 218 -41.70 -0.35 35.54
N GLN A 219 -41.68 -1.57 36.06
CA GLN A 219 -42.86 -2.37 36.40
C GLN A 219 -43.24 -2.06 37.85
N LYS A 220 -44.43 -1.49 38.07
CA LYS A 220 -45.06 -1.38 39.39
C LYS A 220 -46.02 -2.57 39.59
N GLN A 221 -45.95 -3.08 40.81
CA GLN A 221 -46.67 -4.15 41.49
C GLN A 221 -48.15 -4.35 41.12
N ARG A 222 -48.56 -5.63 41.10
CA ARG A 222 -49.68 -6.18 41.85
C ARG A 222 -49.46 -7.66 42.09
#